data_AF-A0A1C3ERD4-F1
#
_entry.id   AF-A0A1C3ERD4-F1
#
_cell.length_a   1.000
_cell.length_b   1.000
_cell.length_c   1.000
_cell.angle_alpha   90.00
_cell.angle_beta   90.00
_cell.angle_gamma   90.00
#
_symmetry.space_group_name_H-M   'P 1'
#
loop_
_entity.id
_entity.type
_entity.pdbx_description
1 polymer ?
#
loop_
_entity_poly.entity_id
_entity_poly.type
_entity_poly.pdbx_seq_one_letter_code
_entity_poly.pdbx_strand_id
1 'polypeptide(L)'
;MYRLKVGLICLLLLAGCKAKSGAGLPPSEFEGKVPNEVNQRLLELNYVPTKSMRGSTGYYFYDDRRALLTVTHRLRSSSWTWTMNKSDIEPSIRADMCERFSDELALGVGIRNWFVGSGGFVTKTLVAEDCQ
;
A
#
# COMPACT_ATOMS: atom_id res chain seq x y z
N MET A 1 49.57 -35.23 0.60
CA MET A 1 49.46 -33.85 0.06
C MET A 1 48.02 -33.63 -0.41
N TYR A 2 47.36 -32.64 0.20
CA TYR A 2 45.96 -32.22 0.01
C TYR A 2 45.60 -31.92 -1.44
N ARG A 3 44.33 -32.11 -1.84
CA ARG A 3 43.44 -31.02 -2.29
C ARG A 3 41.96 -31.41 -2.18
N LEU A 4 41.30 -30.90 -1.13
CA LEU A 4 39.86 -30.65 -1.08
C LEU A 4 39.45 -29.85 -2.32
N LYS A 5 38.46 -30.32 -3.09
CA LYS A 5 37.71 -29.45 -4.01
C LYS A 5 36.38 -29.09 -3.34
N VAL A 6 36.41 -27.87 -2.83
CA VAL A 6 35.33 -27.11 -2.19
C VAL A 6 34.07 -27.15 -3.04
N GLY A 7 32.98 -27.61 -2.43
CA GLY A 7 31.64 -27.54 -3.00
C GLY A 7 31.21 -26.08 -3.17
N LEU A 8 30.83 -25.73 -4.38
CA LEU A 8 30.28 -24.44 -4.73
C LEU A 8 28.82 -24.40 -4.22
N ILE A 9 28.64 -23.99 -2.97
CA ILE A 9 27.33 -23.72 -2.38
C ILE A 9 26.74 -22.49 -3.09
N CYS A 10 25.74 -22.73 -3.92
CA CYS A 10 24.93 -21.71 -4.57
C CYS A 10 24.03 -21.04 -3.53
N LEU A 11 24.61 -20.13 -2.71
CA LEU A 11 23.90 -19.20 -1.83
C LEU A 11 23.27 -18.08 -2.68
N LEU A 12 22.30 -18.44 -3.51
CA LEU A 12 21.47 -17.46 -4.21
C LEU A 12 20.47 -16.88 -3.21
N LEU A 13 20.83 -15.71 -2.67
CA LEU A 13 19.97 -14.54 -2.61
C LEU A 13 18.60 -14.74 -1.93
N LEU A 14 18.61 -15.02 -0.62
CA LEU A 14 17.52 -14.59 0.28
C LEU A 14 17.60 -13.07 0.51
N ALA A 15 17.67 -12.28 -0.56
CA ALA A 15 17.35 -10.86 -0.49
C ALA A 15 15.83 -10.72 -0.38
N GLY A 16 15.29 -11.19 0.76
CA GLY A 16 13.87 -11.13 1.05
C GLY A 16 13.43 -9.67 1.05
N CYS A 17 12.46 -9.33 0.20
CA CYS A 17 11.77 -8.06 0.32
C CYS A 17 11.12 -8.04 1.70
N LYS A 18 11.58 -7.16 2.60
CA LYS A 18 10.94 -7.04 3.91
C LYS A 18 9.53 -6.51 3.71
N ALA A 19 8.54 -7.21 4.25
CA ALA A 19 7.17 -6.71 4.31
C ALA A 19 7.18 -5.31 4.93
N LYS A 20 6.43 -4.38 4.33
CA LYS A 20 6.25 -3.07 4.96
C LYS A 20 5.50 -3.26 6.26
N SER A 21 5.96 -2.57 7.30
CA SER A 21 5.26 -2.52 8.58
C SER A 21 4.09 -1.55 8.51
N GLY A 22 2.99 -1.90 9.16
CA GLY A 22 1.85 -1.00 9.38
C GLY A 22 2.11 0.06 10.45
N ALA A 23 3.30 0.05 11.08
CA ALA A 23 3.67 1.03 12.09
C ALA A 23 3.62 2.46 11.53
N GLY A 24 2.93 3.34 12.23
CA GLY A 24 2.78 4.75 11.86
C GLY A 24 1.73 5.03 10.78
N LEU A 25 0.96 4.03 10.34
CA LEU A 25 -0.23 4.29 9.54
C LEU A 25 -1.27 5.04 10.36
N PRO A 26 -2.08 5.90 9.72
CA PRO A 26 -3.16 6.60 10.40
C PRO A 26 -4.18 5.60 10.97
N PRO A 27 -4.81 5.89 12.13
CA PRO A 27 -5.85 5.01 12.68
C PRO A 27 -7.02 4.87 11.70
N SER A 28 -7.79 3.79 11.85
CA SER A 28 -9.01 3.55 11.08
C SER A 28 -9.98 2.73 11.91
N GLU A 29 -11.24 3.16 11.91
CA GLU A 29 -12.39 2.43 12.46
C GLU A 29 -13.06 1.55 11.39
N PHE A 30 -12.48 1.45 10.19
CA PHE A 30 -13.04 0.60 9.14
C PHE A 30 -12.86 -0.87 9.49
N GLU A 31 -13.94 -1.63 9.37
CA GLU A 31 -13.97 -3.08 9.53
C GLU A 31 -14.64 -3.70 8.30
N GLY A 32 -13.84 -4.32 7.44
CA GLY A 32 -14.30 -5.14 6.33
C GLY A 32 -14.01 -6.62 6.56
N LYS A 33 -14.67 -7.46 5.77
CA LYS A 33 -14.41 -8.90 5.75
C LYS A 33 -14.47 -9.40 4.32
N VAL A 34 -13.39 -10.04 3.87
CA VAL A 34 -13.25 -10.59 2.52
C VAL A 34 -12.95 -12.09 2.59
N PRO A 35 -13.15 -12.85 1.50
CA PRO A 35 -12.70 -14.23 1.42
C PRO A 35 -11.20 -14.37 1.70
N ASN A 36 -10.78 -15.49 2.31
CA ASN A 36 -9.37 -15.72 2.67
C ASN A 36 -8.42 -15.64 1.47
N GLU A 37 -8.87 -16.11 0.30
CA GLU A 37 -8.10 -16.04 -0.94
C GLU A 37 -7.77 -14.59 -1.33
N VAL A 38 -8.72 -13.67 -1.12
CA VAL A 38 -8.54 -12.22 -1.36
C VAL A 38 -7.56 -11.64 -0.34
N ASN A 39 -7.69 -12.00 0.94
CA ASN A 39 -6.75 -11.59 1.98
C ASN A 39 -5.31 -11.98 1.62
N GLN A 40 -5.09 -13.24 1.25
CA GLN A 40 -3.75 -13.73 0.89
C GLN A 40 -3.19 -12.99 -0.31
N ARG A 41 -3.99 -12.79 -1.37
CA ARG A 41 -3.58 -12.01 -2.55
C ARG A 41 -3.20 -10.58 -2.20
N LEU A 42 -3.98 -9.90 -1.35
CA LEU A 42 -3.73 -8.50 -1.01
C LEU A 42 -2.58 -8.30 -0.01
N LEU A 43 -2.31 -9.31 0.84
CA LEU A 43 -1.10 -9.31 1.68
C LEU A 43 0.18 -9.26 0.85
N GLU A 44 0.20 -9.76 -0.39
CA GLU A 44 1.36 -9.67 -1.29
C GLU A 44 1.72 -8.21 -1.62
N LEU A 45 0.75 -7.30 -1.61
CA LEU A 45 0.98 -5.86 -1.83
C LEU A 45 1.92 -5.25 -0.78
N ASN A 46 2.01 -5.84 0.42
CA ASN A 46 2.91 -5.40 1.49
C ASN A 46 4.37 -5.57 1.10
N TYR A 47 4.66 -6.51 0.19
CA TYR A 47 6.01 -6.82 -0.30
C TYR A 47 6.37 -6.08 -1.59
N VAL A 48 5.39 -5.44 -2.26
CA VAL A 48 5.65 -4.68 -3.49
C VAL A 48 6.63 -3.52 -3.19
N PRO A 49 7.71 -3.35 -3.95
CA PRO A 49 8.66 -2.25 -3.72
C PRO A 49 7.98 -0.88 -3.75
N THR A 50 8.51 0.05 -2.94
CA THR A 50 8.10 1.45 -2.96
C THR A 50 8.33 2.03 -4.36
N LYS A 51 7.28 2.59 -4.96
CA LYS A 51 7.34 3.24 -6.27
C LYS A 51 7.87 4.66 -6.14
N SER A 52 8.76 5.03 -7.06
CA SER A 52 9.31 6.37 -7.17
C SER A 52 8.41 7.23 -8.05
N MET A 53 7.90 8.35 -7.53
CA MET A 53 7.15 9.37 -8.29
C MET A 53 7.87 10.72 -8.24
N ARG A 54 7.46 11.68 -9.07
CA ARG A 54 8.01 13.05 -9.02
C ARG A 54 7.70 13.66 -7.65
N GLY A 55 8.73 13.76 -6.81
CA GLY A 55 8.64 14.42 -5.51
C GLY A 55 8.17 13.59 -4.33
N SER A 56 7.61 12.41 -4.62
CA SER A 56 7.07 11.53 -3.60
C SER A 56 7.50 10.08 -3.84
N THR A 57 7.10 9.24 -2.92
CA THR A 57 7.22 7.79 -2.97
C THR A 57 5.85 7.20 -2.67
N GLY A 58 5.51 6.12 -3.38
CA GLY A 58 4.22 5.44 -3.28
C GLY A 58 4.39 4.02 -2.75
N TYR A 59 3.57 3.58 -1.79
CA TYR A 59 3.53 2.16 -1.44
C TYR A 59 2.17 1.71 -0.95
N TYR A 60 1.92 0.40 -1.08
CA TYR A 60 0.75 -0.27 -0.55
C TYR A 60 1.03 -0.88 0.82
N PHE A 61 0.03 -0.82 1.69
CA PHE A 61 -0.07 -1.63 2.90
C PHE A 61 -1.50 -2.12 3.09
N TYR A 62 -1.69 -3.43 3.20
CA TYR A 62 -2.95 -4.11 3.48
C TYR A 62 -2.96 -4.65 4.92
N ASP A 63 -4.00 -4.27 5.67
CA ASP A 63 -4.32 -4.79 7.01
C ASP A 63 -5.45 -5.82 6.87
N ASP A 64 -5.10 -7.10 6.93
CA ASP A 64 -6.02 -8.24 6.79
C ASP A 64 -7.08 -8.29 7.90
N ARG A 65 -6.75 -7.83 9.09
CA ARG A 65 -7.68 -7.77 10.24
C ARG A 65 -8.85 -6.82 10.01
N ARG A 66 -8.67 -5.82 9.14
CA ARG A 66 -9.68 -4.81 8.80
C ARG A 66 -10.15 -4.91 7.36
N ALA A 67 -9.57 -5.81 6.57
CA ALA A 67 -9.66 -5.82 5.11
C ALA A 67 -9.44 -4.42 4.49
N LEU A 68 -8.40 -3.70 4.95
CA LEU A 68 -8.15 -2.30 4.58
C LEU A 68 -6.83 -2.15 3.82
N LEU A 69 -6.92 -1.66 2.58
CA LEU A 69 -5.77 -1.24 1.78
C LEU A 69 -5.50 0.26 1.98
N THR A 70 -4.29 0.59 2.43
CA THR A 70 -3.80 1.96 2.50
C THR A 70 -2.74 2.19 1.42
N VAL A 71 -3.04 3.11 0.50
CA VAL A 71 -2.11 3.59 -0.52
C VAL A 71 -1.40 4.83 0.03
N THR A 72 -0.11 4.72 0.31
CA THR A 72 0.66 5.79 0.93
C THR A 72 1.45 6.58 -0.11
N HIS A 73 1.37 7.91 -0.06
CA HIS A 73 2.11 8.86 -0.87
C HIS A 73 2.97 9.73 0.06
N ARG A 74 4.27 9.47 0.17
CA ARG A 74 5.18 10.17 1.08
C ARG A 74 6.08 11.14 0.32
N LEU A 75 6.08 12.42 0.71
CA LEU A 75 7.06 13.40 0.22
C LEU A 75 8.49 12.96 0.54
N ARG A 76 9.41 13.17 -0.41
CA ARG A 76 10.83 12.80 -0.25
C ARG A 76 11.60 13.75 0.64
N SER A 77 11.22 15.03 0.61
CA SER A 77 11.85 16.08 1.39
C SER A 77 10.90 16.53 2.49
N SER A 78 11.45 16.72 3.69
CA SER A 78 10.75 17.35 4.80
C SER A 78 10.47 18.84 4.56
N SER A 79 11.19 19.48 3.64
CA SER A 79 10.95 20.87 3.26
C SER A 79 9.80 21.07 2.28
N TRP A 80 9.22 19.99 1.75
CA TRP A 80 8.13 20.07 0.79
C TRP A 80 6.79 19.97 1.51
N THR A 81 5.77 20.57 0.92
CA THR A 81 4.40 20.59 1.45
C THR A 81 3.44 20.19 0.34
N TRP A 82 2.44 19.38 0.68
CA TRP A 82 1.30 19.14 -0.19
C TRP A 82 0.48 20.43 -0.28
N THR A 83 0.36 21.00 -1.48
CA THR A 83 -0.40 22.23 -1.73
C THR A 83 -1.80 21.97 -2.29
N MET A 84 -2.24 20.72 -2.27
CA MET A 84 -3.55 20.28 -2.77
C MET A 84 -4.48 20.01 -1.60
N ASN A 85 -5.77 20.34 -1.76
CA ASN A 85 -6.76 20.02 -0.74
C ASN A 85 -7.34 18.62 -0.96
N LYS A 86 -7.77 18.01 0.14
CA LYS A 86 -8.43 16.70 0.14
C LYS A 86 -9.64 16.66 -0.80
N SER A 87 -10.52 17.65 -0.70
CA SER A 87 -11.74 17.75 -1.53
C SER A 87 -11.47 17.77 -3.02
N ASP A 88 -10.35 18.36 -3.41
CA ASP A 88 -10.02 18.61 -4.82
C ASP A 88 -9.49 17.34 -5.48
N ILE A 89 -8.81 16.48 -4.71
CA ILE A 89 -8.20 15.26 -5.23
C ILE A 89 -9.05 14.00 -5.04
N GLU A 90 -9.96 13.98 -4.06
CA GLU A 90 -10.79 12.81 -3.76
C GLU A 90 -11.57 12.28 -4.95
N PRO A 91 -12.16 13.10 -5.84
CA PRO A 91 -12.81 12.61 -7.05
C PRO A 91 -11.85 11.84 -7.98
N SER A 92 -10.64 12.36 -8.20
CA SER A 92 -9.64 11.71 -9.05
C SER A 92 -9.10 10.43 -8.41
N ILE A 93 -8.86 10.45 -7.09
CA ILE A 93 -8.43 9.26 -6.34
C ILE A 93 -9.51 8.18 -6.38
N ARG A 94 -10.77 8.56 -6.18
CA ARG A 94 -11.89 7.62 -6.28
C ARG A 94 -11.94 6.98 -7.67
N ALA A 95 -11.86 7.77 -8.74
CA ALA A 95 -11.83 7.23 -10.10
C ALA A 95 -10.68 6.22 -10.30
N ASP A 96 -9.44 6.57 -9.93
CA ASP A 96 -8.28 5.66 -10.06
C ASP A 96 -8.44 4.39 -9.22
N MET A 97 -8.93 4.50 -7.97
CA MET A 97 -9.10 3.34 -7.10
C MET A 97 -10.25 2.43 -7.56
N CYS A 98 -11.37 3.01 -8.00
CA CYS A 98 -12.50 2.25 -8.53
C CYS A 98 -12.13 1.50 -9.81
N GLU A 99 -11.35 2.12 -10.70
CA GLU A 99 -10.86 1.45 -11.93
C GLU A 99 -9.91 0.30 -11.60
N ARG A 100 -9.02 0.49 -10.62
CA ARG A 100 -7.92 -0.45 -10.35
C ARG A 100 -8.26 -1.58 -9.40
N PHE A 101 -9.25 -1.38 -8.54
CA PHE A 101 -9.60 -2.29 -7.46
C PHE A 101 -11.11 -2.54 -7.38
N SER A 102 -11.82 -2.43 -8.50
CA SER A 102 -13.27 -2.68 -8.59
C SER A 102 -13.66 -4.01 -7.95
N ASP A 103 -12.87 -5.05 -8.22
CA ASP A 103 -13.15 -6.41 -7.80
C ASP A 103 -12.93 -6.57 -6.29
N GLU A 104 -11.82 -6.04 -5.77
CA GLU A 104 -11.56 -6.02 -4.33
C GLU A 104 -12.61 -5.24 -3.55
N LEU A 105 -13.00 -4.06 -4.05
CA LEU A 105 -14.03 -3.22 -3.45
C LEU A 105 -15.37 -3.96 -3.40
N ALA A 106 -15.76 -4.60 -4.50
CA ALA A 106 -16.98 -5.42 -4.56
C ALA A 106 -16.96 -6.61 -3.59
N LEU A 107 -15.77 -7.10 -3.21
CA LEU A 107 -15.59 -8.18 -2.25
C LEU A 107 -15.50 -7.70 -0.79
N GLY A 108 -15.61 -6.40 -0.54
CA GLY A 108 -15.66 -5.81 0.80
C GLY A 108 -14.33 -5.25 1.31
N VAL A 109 -13.33 -5.05 0.45
CA VAL A 109 -12.09 -4.36 0.81
C VAL A 109 -12.36 -2.86 0.93
N GLY A 110 -11.90 -2.24 2.02
CA GLY A 110 -11.84 -0.78 2.12
C GLY A 110 -10.53 -0.25 1.52
N ILE A 111 -10.58 0.88 0.80
CA ILE A 111 -9.37 1.50 0.23
C ILE A 111 -9.26 2.96 0.62
N ARG A 112 -8.11 3.38 1.14
CA ARG A 112 -7.84 4.79 1.43
C ARG A 112 -6.46 5.22 0.96
N ASN A 113 -6.32 6.50 0.68
CA ASN A 113 -5.05 7.13 0.33
C ASN A 113 -4.54 7.98 1.49
N TRP A 114 -3.26 7.90 1.78
CA TRP A 114 -2.59 8.68 2.82
C TRP A 114 -1.45 9.50 2.23
N PHE A 115 -1.57 10.81 2.28
CA PHE A 115 -0.55 11.77 1.85
C PHE A 115 0.29 12.17 3.06
N VAL A 116 1.54 11.72 3.10
CA VAL A 116 2.47 11.89 4.23
C VAL A 116 3.39 13.07 3.98
N GLY A 117 3.60 13.87 5.02
CA GLY A 117 4.44 15.07 5.01
C GLY A 117 3.67 16.30 5.46
N SER A 118 4.28 17.47 5.33
CA SER A 118 3.63 18.75 5.61
C SER A 118 2.41 18.95 4.69
N GLY A 119 1.30 19.45 5.25
CA GLY A 119 0.02 19.54 4.54
C GLY A 119 -0.64 18.20 4.21
N GLY A 120 -0.15 17.09 4.81
CA GLY A 120 -0.65 15.75 4.56
C GLY A 120 -2.07 15.50 5.10
N PHE A 121 -2.74 14.52 4.52
CA PHE A 121 -4.11 14.14 4.87
C PHE A 121 -4.42 12.69 4.48
N VAL A 122 -5.54 12.17 4.97
CA VAL A 122 -6.08 10.85 4.62
C VAL A 122 -7.41 11.05 3.90
N THR A 123 -7.60 10.39 2.76
CA THR A 123 -8.88 10.41 2.05
C THR A 123 -9.94 9.63 2.82
N LYS A 124 -11.21 9.81 2.46
CA LYS A 124 -12.27 8.86 2.82
C LYS A 124 -11.82 7.43 2.45
N THR A 125 -12.17 6.46 3.29
CA THR A 125 -12.09 5.04 2.93
C THR A 125 -13.21 4.75 1.94
N LEU A 126 -12.82 4.37 0.72
CA LEU A 126 -13.68 3.96 -0.35
C LEU A 126 -14.18 2.54 -0.09
N VAL A 127 -15.45 2.34 -0.41
CA VAL A 127 -16.17 1.06 -0.40
C VAL A 127 -16.86 0.85 -1.75
N ALA A 128 -17.48 -0.31 -1.97
CA ALA A 128 -18.12 -0.65 -3.25
C ALA A 128 -19.13 0.40 -3.70
N GLU A 129 -19.89 0.98 -2.77
CA GLU A 129 -20.93 1.97 -3.03
C GLU A 129 -20.37 3.31 -3.55
N ASP A 130 -19.08 3.58 -3.30
CA ASP A 130 -18.43 4.79 -3.81
C ASP A 130 -18.08 4.70 -5.30
N CYS A 131 -18.17 3.52 -5.91
CA CYS A 131 -17.79 3.24 -7.30
C CYS A 131 -18.98 3.03 -8.25
N GLN A 132 -20.20 3.32 -7.79
CA GLN A 132 -21.45 3.17 -8.54
C GLN A 132 -21.84 4.45 -9.29
#